data_AF-A0A9P7NK00-F1
#
_entry.id   AF-A0A9P7NK00-F1
#
_cell.length_a   1.000
_cell.length_b   1.000
_cell.length_c   1.000
_cell.angle_alpha   90.00
_cell.angle_beta   90.00
_cell.angle_gamma   90.00
#
_symmetry.space_group_name_H-M   'P 1'
#
loop_
_entity.id
_entity.type
_entity.pdbx_description
1 polymer ?
#
loop_
_entity_poly.entity_id
_entity_poly.type
_entity_poly.pdbx_seq_one_letter_code
_entity_poly.pdbx_strand_id
1 'polypeptide(L)'
;MSNQPTPSIDLEANTFLQANPELLVGRDALEKAEKKFGDDTFSIVNKPLLNIVLFQHFNPDTLERLFAVALVDDQKAEEYYKKNNQDEGDGLEDTESCPGCGAGSSRVRVKGPERFLYTRMETCKEECPGAQLGRMWPA
;
A
#
# COMPACT_ATOMS: atom_id res chain seq x y z
N MET A 1 35.56 13.16 11.28
CA MET A 1 34.25 12.48 11.20
C MET A 1 33.23 13.48 11.73
N SER A 2 32.54 14.18 10.83
CA SER A 2 31.59 15.24 11.21
C SER A 2 30.16 14.71 11.13
N ASN A 3 29.44 14.85 12.23
CA ASN A 3 28.01 14.60 12.37
C ASN A 3 27.20 15.42 11.35
N GLN A 4 26.29 14.77 10.63
CA GLN A 4 25.07 15.41 10.16
C GLN A 4 23.88 14.81 10.94
N PRO A 5 22.98 15.65 11.49
CA PRO A 5 21.75 15.16 12.09
C PRO A 5 20.83 14.68 10.96
N THR A 6 20.13 13.56 11.14
CA THR A 6 19.11 13.05 10.22
C THR A 6 17.76 13.67 10.62
N PRO A 7 17.23 14.71 9.94
CA PRO A 7 16.01 15.39 10.39
C PRO A 7 14.88 15.33 9.34
N SER A 8 14.99 14.54 8.25
CA SER A 8 14.04 14.60 7.13
C SER A 8 13.10 13.39 7.00
N ILE A 9 13.60 12.15 7.21
CA ILE A 9 12.80 10.93 7.01
C ILE A 9 11.69 10.81 8.07
N ASP A 10 12.03 11.11 9.33
CA ASP A 10 11.07 11.07 10.43
C ASP A 10 9.96 12.13 10.29
N LEU A 11 10.27 13.29 9.69
CA LEU A 11 9.30 14.36 9.48
C LEU A 11 8.28 13.98 8.40
N GLU A 12 8.72 13.39 7.30
CA GLU A 12 7.85 12.92 6.23
C GLU A 12 6.94 11.78 6.70
N ALA A 13 7.51 10.80 7.42
CA ALA A 13 6.74 9.72 8.03
C ALA A 13 5.69 10.24 9.00
N ASN A 14 6.07 11.16 9.90
CA ASN A 14 5.12 11.77 10.85
C ASN A 14 4.02 12.57 10.14
N THR A 15 4.37 13.32 9.09
CA THR A 15 3.39 14.10 8.30
C THR A 15 2.39 13.18 7.63
N PHE A 16 2.87 12.10 6.99
CA PHE A 16 2.03 11.09 6.36
C PHE A 16 1.08 10.42 7.37
N LEU A 17 1.58 10.02 8.53
CA LEU A 17 0.76 9.38 9.56
C LEU A 17 -0.27 10.34 10.16
N GLN A 18 0.09 11.61 10.36
CA GLN A 18 -0.84 12.63 10.86
C GLN A 18 -1.94 12.96 9.84
N ALA A 19 -1.64 12.92 8.55
CA ALA A 19 -2.61 13.13 7.48
C ALA A 19 -3.59 11.96 7.33
N ASN A 20 -3.22 10.75 7.80
CA ASN A 20 -3.99 9.52 7.63
C ASN A 20 -4.25 8.83 8.99
N PRO A 21 -5.07 9.44 9.88
CA PRO A 21 -5.29 8.94 11.24
C PRO A 21 -6.02 7.58 11.31
N GLU A 22 -6.55 7.09 10.19
CA GLU A 22 -7.10 5.74 10.08
C GLU A 22 -6.03 4.64 10.01
N LEU A 23 -4.77 5.01 9.76
CA LEU A 23 -3.66 4.08 9.76
C LEU A 23 -3.35 3.59 11.17
N LEU A 24 -3.37 2.28 11.33
CA LEU A 24 -2.80 1.65 12.51
C LEU A 24 -1.27 1.70 12.40
N VAL A 25 -0.57 1.78 13.53
CA VAL A 25 0.90 1.90 13.53
C VAL A 25 1.53 0.79 14.36
N GLY A 26 2.52 0.13 13.77
CA GLY A 26 3.37 -0.84 14.44
C GLY A 26 2.85 -2.29 14.43
N ARG A 27 3.75 -3.19 14.80
CA ARG A 27 3.59 -4.65 14.69
C ARG A 27 2.47 -5.21 15.58
N ASP A 28 2.35 -4.71 16.81
CA ASP A 28 1.26 -5.08 17.71
C ASP A 28 -0.12 -4.75 17.12
N ALA A 29 -0.22 -3.67 16.34
CA ALA A 29 -1.47 -3.28 15.71
C ALA A 29 -1.81 -4.19 14.53
N LEU A 30 -0.80 -4.61 13.76
CA LEU A 30 -0.95 -5.63 12.72
C LEU A 30 -1.45 -6.96 13.31
N GLU A 31 -0.78 -7.50 14.32
CA GLU A 31 -1.16 -8.78 14.93
C GLU A 31 -2.59 -8.76 15.50
N LYS A 32 -2.99 -7.64 16.12
CA LYS A 32 -4.36 -7.46 16.62
C LYS A 32 -5.38 -7.37 15.49
N ALA A 33 -5.05 -6.69 14.39
CA ALA A 33 -5.93 -6.55 13.25
C ALA A 33 -6.11 -7.88 12.53
N GLU A 34 -5.03 -8.60 12.24
CA GLU A 34 -5.05 -9.95 11.63
C GLU A 34 -5.90 -10.91 12.48
N LYS A 35 -5.70 -10.92 13.80
CA LYS A 35 -6.52 -11.74 14.70
C LYS A 35 -8.01 -11.38 14.69
N LYS A 36 -8.34 -10.09 14.50
CA LYS A 36 -9.74 -9.60 14.49
C LYS A 36 -10.46 -10.01 13.21
N PHE A 37 -9.80 -9.90 12.07
CA PHE A 37 -10.42 -10.12 10.75
C PHE A 37 -10.22 -11.55 10.21
N GLY A 38 -9.28 -12.31 10.78
CA GLY A 38 -9.01 -13.70 10.40
C GLY A 38 -8.21 -13.84 9.10
N ASP A 39 -8.05 -15.10 8.67
CA ASP A 39 -7.14 -15.46 7.58
C ASP A 39 -7.79 -15.37 6.19
N ASP A 40 -9.11 -15.19 6.11
CA ASP A 40 -9.86 -15.07 4.85
C ASP A 40 -9.81 -13.64 4.31
N THR A 41 -8.58 -13.18 4.05
CA THR A 41 -8.28 -11.85 3.50
C THR A 41 -7.19 -11.97 2.45
N PHE A 42 -7.10 -10.96 1.58
CA PHE A 42 -5.92 -10.78 0.76
C PHE A 42 -5.25 -9.47 1.13
N SER A 43 -3.93 -9.40 0.95
CA SER A 43 -3.13 -8.25 1.34
C SER A 43 -2.39 -7.63 0.17
N ILE A 44 -2.20 -6.33 0.25
CA ILE A 44 -1.27 -5.57 -0.59
C ILE A 44 -0.25 -4.96 0.34
N VAL A 45 1.02 -5.13 -0.04
CA VAL A 45 2.14 -4.52 0.67
C VAL A 45 2.80 -3.52 -0.28
N ASN A 46 2.94 -2.28 0.17
CA ASN A 46 3.52 -1.19 -0.60
C ASN A 46 4.52 -0.43 0.27
N LYS A 47 5.37 0.38 -0.37
CA LYS A 47 6.36 1.21 0.32
C LYS A 47 6.13 2.70 0.03
N PRO A 48 5.20 3.37 0.75
CA PRO A 48 4.88 4.77 0.51
C PRO A 48 6.04 5.72 0.80
N LEU A 49 6.90 5.38 1.77
CA LEU A 49 8.09 6.12 2.16
C LEU A 49 9.24 5.15 2.42
N LEU A 50 10.49 5.65 2.40
CA LEU A 50 11.69 4.82 2.56
C LEU A 50 11.71 3.98 3.84
N ASN A 51 11.08 4.46 4.91
CA ASN A 51 11.02 3.81 6.21
C ASN A 51 9.63 3.30 6.59
N ILE A 52 8.65 3.34 5.69
CA ILE A 52 7.30 2.82 5.96
C ILE A 52 7.01 1.68 4.99
N VAL A 53 6.77 0.49 5.55
CA VAL A 53 6.11 -0.60 4.85
C VAL A 53 4.63 -0.58 5.24
N LEU A 54 3.77 -0.43 4.25
CA LEU A 54 2.32 -0.33 4.41
C LEU A 54 1.67 -1.67 4.06
N PHE A 55 1.02 -2.29 5.03
CA PHE A 55 0.18 -3.47 4.85
C PHE A 55 -1.29 -3.04 4.76
N GLN A 56 -1.99 -3.49 3.74
CA GLN A 56 -3.42 -3.26 3.57
C GLN A 56 -4.12 -4.59 3.34
N HIS A 57 -5.10 -4.91 4.17
CA HIS A 57 -5.88 -6.13 4.04
C HIS A 57 -7.28 -5.80 3.56
N PHE A 58 -7.79 -6.64 2.67
CA PHE A 58 -9.06 -6.46 1.99
C PHE A 58 -9.92 -7.71 2.14
N ASN A 59 -11.23 -7.49 2.16
CA ASN A 59 -12.19 -8.57 2.12
C ASN A 59 -12.26 -9.13 0.69
N PRO A 60 -12.12 -10.46 0.49
CA PRO A 60 -12.02 -11.06 -0.85
C PRO A 60 -13.33 -10.96 -1.66
N ASP A 61 -14.48 -10.90 -0.99
CA ASP A 61 -15.80 -10.86 -1.64
C ASP A 61 -16.22 -9.44 -2.03
N THR A 62 -16.02 -8.48 -1.13
CA THR A 62 -16.46 -7.09 -1.29
C THR A 62 -15.40 -6.18 -1.89
N LEU A 63 -14.13 -6.62 -1.81
CA LEU A 63 -12.93 -5.87 -2.20
C LEU A 63 -12.67 -4.60 -1.38
N GLU A 64 -13.39 -4.40 -0.28
CA GLU A 64 -13.22 -3.25 0.60
C GLU A 64 -12.04 -3.45 1.55
N ARG A 65 -11.31 -2.36 1.84
CA ARG A 65 -10.21 -2.39 2.81
C ARG A 65 -10.77 -2.63 4.21
N LEU A 66 -10.32 -3.69 4.85
CA LEU A 66 -10.64 -4.02 6.24
C LEU A 66 -9.81 -3.20 7.21
N PHE A 67 -8.50 -3.08 6.94
CA PHE A 67 -7.58 -2.25 7.72
C PHE A 67 -6.30 -1.95 6.92
N ALA A 68 -5.57 -0.93 7.38
CA ALA A 68 -4.23 -0.61 6.93
C ALA A 68 -3.30 -0.39 8.13
N VAL A 69 -2.08 -0.89 8.03
CA VAL A 69 -1.04 -0.74 9.06
C VAL A 69 0.24 -0.20 8.45
N ALA A 70 0.75 0.89 9.01
CA ALA A 70 2.07 1.41 8.75
C ALA A 70 3.08 0.80 9.71
N LEU A 71 4.07 0.09 9.17
CA LEU A 71 5.21 -0.42 9.91
C LEU A 71 6.40 0.50 9.65
N VAL A 72 6.66 1.39 10.61
CA VAL A 72 7.72 2.41 10.56
C VAL A 72 9.02 1.81 11.08
N ASP A 73 10.08 1.89 10.29
CA ASP A 73 11.42 1.37 10.61
C ASP A 73 11.42 -0.11 11.07
N ASP A 74 10.44 -0.91 10.61
CA ASP A 74 10.35 -2.33 10.94
C ASP A 74 11.20 -3.16 9.97
N GLN A 75 12.35 -3.61 10.46
CA GLN A 75 13.31 -4.37 9.66
C GLN A 75 12.71 -5.65 9.05
N LYS A 76 11.84 -6.36 9.78
CA LYS A 76 11.26 -7.62 9.28
C LYS A 76 10.20 -7.35 8.21
N ALA A 77 9.48 -6.22 8.29
CA ALA A 77 8.60 -5.77 7.22
C ALA A 77 9.41 -5.40 5.96
N GLU A 78 10.55 -4.74 6.11
CA GLU A 78 11.45 -4.42 5.00
C GLU A 78 12.03 -5.65 4.32
N GLU A 79 12.45 -6.64 5.10
CA GLU A 79 12.93 -7.92 4.57
C GLU A 79 11.82 -8.68 3.83
N TYR A 80 10.61 -8.67 4.38
CA TYR A 80 9.44 -9.24 3.71
C TYR A 80 9.18 -8.53 2.37
N TYR A 81 9.17 -7.19 2.38
CA TYR A 81 8.90 -6.40 1.19
C TYR A 81 9.93 -6.69 0.10
N LYS A 82 11.23 -6.61 0.41
CA LYS A 82 12.31 -6.88 -0.56
C LYS A 82 12.26 -8.31 -1.13
N LYS A 83 11.81 -9.28 -0.35
CA LYS A 83 11.75 -10.68 -0.78
C LYS A 83 10.57 -10.96 -1.71
N ASN A 84 9.42 -10.34 -1.46
CA ASN A 84 8.15 -10.69 -2.10
C ASN A 84 7.68 -9.66 -3.13
N ASN A 85 8.16 -8.42 -3.04
CA ASN A 85 7.86 -7.35 -3.98
C ASN A 85 9.14 -7.10 -4.80
N GLN A 86 9.09 -7.49 -6.07
CA GLN A 86 10.14 -7.19 -7.03
C GLN A 86 10.03 -5.73 -7.46
N ASP A 87 10.44 -4.79 -6.61
CA ASP A 87 10.66 -3.38 -6.99
C ASP A 87 11.94 -3.24 -7.87
N GLU A 88 12.27 -4.23 -8.69
CA GLU A 88 13.29 -4.12 -9.72
C GLU A 88 12.72 -3.32 -10.90
N GLY A 89 12.57 -2.01 -10.71
CA GLY A 89 12.69 -1.07 -11.82
C GLY A 89 11.42 -0.57 -12.52
N ASP A 90 10.30 -0.45 -11.83
CA ASP A 90 9.17 0.39 -12.25
C ASP A 90 9.05 1.64 -11.38
N GLY A 91 10.16 2.37 -11.28
CA GLY A 91 10.17 3.80 -10.92
C GLY A 91 9.48 4.70 -11.96
N LEU A 92 8.64 4.14 -12.83
CA LEU A 92 7.70 4.91 -13.62
C LEU A 92 6.56 5.26 -12.65
N GLU A 93 6.29 6.55 -12.50
CA GLU A 93 5.04 6.98 -11.89
C GLU A 93 3.90 6.21 -12.56
N ASP A 94 3.09 5.48 -11.78
CA ASP A 94 1.80 4.92 -12.20
C ASP A 94 0.96 6.05 -12.80
N THR A 95 1.20 6.34 -14.08
CA THR A 95 0.67 7.49 -14.84
C THR A 95 -0.49 7.08 -15.71
N GLU A 96 -0.75 5.77 -15.79
CA GLU A 96 -1.72 5.17 -16.67
C GLU A 96 -2.72 4.33 -15.87
N SER A 97 -4.01 4.54 -16.14
CA SER A 97 -5.12 3.69 -15.70
C SER A 97 -5.63 2.87 -16.89
N CYS A 98 -6.26 1.69 -16.69
CA CYS A 98 -6.89 0.98 -17.81
C CYS A 98 -7.96 1.90 -18.43
N PRO A 99 -7.84 2.32 -19.71
CA PRO A 99 -8.80 3.24 -20.32
C PRO A 99 -10.20 2.62 -20.50
N GLY A 100 -10.30 1.28 -20.50
CA GLY A 100 -11.56 0.56 -20.61
C GLY A 100 -12.33 0.42 -19.30
N CYS A 101 -11.64 0.09 -18.20
CA CYS A 101 -12.28 -0.25 -16.91
C CYS A 101 -12.02 0.78 -15.80
N GLY A 102 -11.13 1.76 -16.00
CA GLY A 102 -10.77 2.76 -14.98
C GLY A 102 -9.82 2.27 -13.88
N ALA A 103 -9.43 0.99 -13.91
CA ALA A 103 -8.47 0.39 -12.98
C ALA A 103 -7.19 1.22 -12.85
N GLY A 104 -6.76 1.48 -11.61
CA GLY A 104 -5.55 2.27 -11.32
C GLY A 104 -5.77 3.78 -11.37
N SER A 105 -6.98 4.26 -11.71
CA SER A 105 -7.25 5.71 -11.80
C SER A 105 -7.14 6.44 -10.46
N SER A 106 -7.39 5.77 -9.32
CA SER A 106 -7.15 6.35 -8.00
C SER A 106 -5.68 6.62 -7.71
N ARG A 107 -4.76 5.79 -8.23
CA ARG A 107 -3.31 6.03 -8.12
C ARG A 107 -2.87 7.22 -8.95
N VAL A 108 -3.32 7.30 -10.20
CA VAL A 108 -2.88 8.35 -11.16
C VAL A 108 -3.29 9.76 -10.67
N ARG A 109 -4.40 9.87 -9.95
CA ARG A 109 -4.95 11.15 -9.49
C ARG A 109 -4.34 11.68 -8.19
N VAL A 110 -3.66 10.83 -7.43
CA VAL A 110 -3.09 11.16 -6.12
C VAL A 110 -1.58 11.21 -6.23
N LYS A 111 -0.98 12.30 -5.76
CA LYS A 111 0.47 12.46 -5.68
C LYS A 111 0.97 12.11 -4.29
N GLY A 112 2.25 11.76 -4.18
CA GLY A 112 2.89 11.51 -2.89
C GLY A 112 2.56 10.13 -2.31
N PRO A 113 2.90 9.90 -1.02
CA PRO A 113 2.76 8.60 -0.36
C PRO A 113 1.30 8.12 -0.27
N GLU A 114 0.33 9.03 -0.29
CA GLU A 114 -1.11 8.74 -0.26
C GLU A 114 -1.57 7.95 -1.48
N ARG A 115 -0.84 8.01 -2.61
CA ARG A 115 -1.15 7.21 -3.80
C ARG A 115 -1.13 5.71 -3.53
N PHE A 116 -0.50 5.27 -2.44
CA PHE A 116 -0.43 3.87 -2.03
C PHE A 116 -1.53 3.47 -1.04
N LEU A 117 -2.40 4.38 -0.63
CA LEU A 117 -3.53 4.10 0.25
C LEU A 117 -4.79 3.82 -0.57
N TYR A 118 -5.27 2.58 -0.51
CA TYR A 118 -6.46 2.16 -1.25
C TYR A 118 -7.61 1.92 -0.29
N THR A 119 -8.77 2.51 -0.57
CA THR A 119 -9.99 2.23 0.20
C THR A 119 -10.69 0.97 -0.28
N ARG A 120 -10.49 0.61 -1.55
CA ARG A 120 -11.15 -0.51 -2.22
C ARG A 120 -10.32 -1.00 -3.41
N MET A 121 -10.47 -2.28 -3.73
CA MET A 121 -9.97 -2.89 -4.95
C MET A 121 -11.11 -3.14 -5.94
N GLU A 122 -10.77 -3.24 -7.20
CA GLU A 122 -11.67 -3.57 -8.29
C GLU A 122 -11.01 -4.61 -9.19
N THR A 123 -11.82 -5.54 -9.70
CA THR A 123 -11.41 -6.41 -10.80
C THR A 123 -11.77 -5.69 -12.10
N CYS A 124 -10.84 -5.65 -13.07
CA CYS A 124 -11.27 -5.26 -14.41
C CYS A 124 -12.31 -6.29 -14.87
N LYS A 125 -13.49 -5.81 -15.26
CA LYS A 125 -14.50 -6.62 -15.94
C LYS A 125 -13.91 -7.17 -17.24
N GLU A 126 -14.53 -8.21 -17.81
CA GLU A 126 -14.15 -8.91 -19.06
C GLU A 126 -13.86 -7.98 -20.26
N GLU A 127 -14.23 -6.70 -20.15
CA GLU A 127 -14.11 -5.64 -21.16
C GLU A 127 -12.74 -4.94 -21.24
N CYS A 128 -11.75 -5.20 -20.36
CA CYS A 128 -10.35 -4.76 -20.60
C CYS A 128 -9.56 -5.87 -21.32
N PRO A 129 -9.40 -5.83 -22.67
CA PRO A 129 -8.74 -6.88 -23.46
C PRO A 129 -7.25 -7.09 -23.14
N GLY A 130 -6.64 -6.22 -22.32
CA GLY A 130 -5.26 -6.33 -21.85
C GLY A 130 -5.12 -6.73 -20.38
N ALA A 131 -6.20 -6.83 -19.61
CA ALA A 131 -6.15 -7.21 -18.21
C ALA A 131 -6.20 -8.74 -18.09
N GLN A 132 -5.22 -9.34 -17.40
CA GLN A 132 -5.33 -10.75 -17.02
C GLN A 132 -6.58 -10.93 -16.13
N LEU A 133 -7.46 -11.86 -16.50
CA LEU A 133 -8.62 -12.24 -15.70
C LEU A 133 -8.18 -12.60 -14.28
N GLY A 134 -8.81 -11.99 -13.28
CA GLY A 134 -8.49 -12.18 -11.85
C GLY A 134 -7.45 -11.20 -11.29
N ARG A 135 -6.83 -10.33 -12.11
CA ARG A 135 -5.95 -9.27 -11.59
C ARG A 135 -6.78 -8.15 -10.96
N MET A 136 -6.50 -7.84 -9.71
CA MET A 136 -7.15 -6.76 -8.95
C MET A 136 -6.34 -5.46 -9.07
N TRP A 137 -7.07 -4.35 -9.12
CA TRP A 137 -6.53 -3.00 -9.27
C TRP A 137 -7.14 -2.10 -8.19
N PRO A 138 -6.40 -1.10 -7.69
CA PRO A 138 -7.00 -0.12 -6.80
C PRO A 138 -8.03 0.72 -7.56
N ALA A 139 -9.16 0.93 -6.89
CA ALA A 139 -10.30 1.72 -7.36
C ALA A 139 -10.19 3.18 -6.93
#